data_AF-A0A1T4M345-F1
#
_entry.id   AF-A0A1T4M345-F1
#
_cell.length_a   1.000
_cell.length_b   1.000
_cell.length_c   1.000
_cell.angle_alpha   90.00
_cell.angle_beta   90.00
_cell.angle_gamma   90.00
#
_symmetry.space_group_name_H-M   'P 1'
#
loop_
_entity.id
_entity.type
_entity.pdbx_description
1 polymer ?
#
loop_
_entity_poly.entity_id
_entity_poly.type
_entity_poly.pdbx_seq_one_letter_code
_entity_poly.pdbx_strand_id
1 'polypeptide(L)'
;MTSETPYEVKPEQLQEIFHEDIKDLVFAGIGRTHKPTLVLLGGQLAAGKSTATKRIIKYHGDDIAPVTPDNFRKFHPHYSKIQQERPLDMAALTNEAMHRWNEMTQQHAHAHGYSLILEGTFAHPSRVMGVVERFAQAPEPGAHEGFRIEAVAMAVSEYRSRLDMVKRYLSEPPEEGRWADAESHDRIYGMVPQTLDTLEASPHVDRIVVTDRSGTIYYENERGDDGRWSRPPRAGEALKEARSEGEVPFSRVEASEWLASYWENAEQLIERGELGPVTAGTMLALHSDADLVAPIAYNGDKEALDLHQRWQTVQKVVFQAGLRGVDNVDLPQSPLKFLEAGAEDKARFLAAFTQSPDKRVGSAADLTTTETVRRAQHGLAPPNTSPAPPQQPDPRRRSDPGSGIER
;
A
#
# COMPACT_ATOMS: atom_id res chain seq x y z
N MET A 1 7.75 34.69 -18.84
CA MET A 1 6.42 34.30 -18.34
C MET A 1 6.64 33.08 -17.47
N THR A 2 6.77 33.26 -16.16
CA THR A 2 6.86 32.16 -15.20
C THR A 2 5.54 31.42 -15.26
N SER A 3 5.55 30.16 -15.69
CA SER A 3 4.37 29.29 -15.59
C SER A 3 4.13 29.07 -14.10
N GLU A 4 3.21 29.83 -13.49
CA GLU A 4 2.75 29.53 -12.14
C GLU A 4 2.23 28.09 -12.12
N THR A 5 2.75 27.29 -11.19
CA THR A 5 2.31 25.91 -11.05
C THR A 5 0.85 25.96 -10.61
N PRO A 6 -0.09 25.28 -11.29
CA PRO A 6 -1.49 25.28 -10.87
C PRO A 6 -1.59 24.83 -9.42
N TYR A 7 -2.30 25.61 -8.60
CA TYR A 7 -2.54 25.35 -7.17
C TYR A 7 -1.33 25.54 -6.24
N GLU A 8 -0.25 26.20 -6.67
CA GLU A 8 0.87 26.53 -5.79
C GLU A 8 0.45 27.42 -4.60
N VAL A 9 0.91 27.09 -3.39
CA VAL A 9 0.70 27.89 -2.18
C VAL A 9 1.97 28.66 -1.85
N LYS A 10 1.86 29.98 -1.78
CA LYS A 10 3.02 30.86 -1.55
C LYS A 10 3.61 30.68 -0.16
N PRO A 11 4.92 30.90 0.03
CA PRO A 11 5.58 30.73 1.33
C PRO A 11 4.94 31.49 2.49
N GLU A 12 4.50 32.73 2.26
CA GLU A 12 3.85 33.55 3.29
C GLU A 12 2.51 32.95 3.71
N GLN A 13 1.72 32.47 2.74
CA GLN A 13 0.44 31.81 2.99
C GLN A 13 0.61 30.46 3.69
N LEU A 14 1.67 29.71 3.38
CA LEU A 14 2.01 28.48 4.11
C LEU A 14 2.27 28.77 5.59
N GLN A 15 3.02 29.83 5.89
CA GLN A 15 3.32 30.25 7.26
C GLN A 15 2.07 30.72 8.01
N GLU A 16 1.24 31.55 7.37
CA GLU A 16 -0.03 32.04 7.92
C GLU A 16 -0.94 30.87 8.32
N ILE A 17 -1.23 29.96 7.39
CA ILE A 17 -2.05 28.76 7.64
C ILE A 17 -1.43 27.88 8.74
N PHE A 18 -0.11 27.75 8.77
CA PHE A 18 0.53 27.00 9.85
C PHE A 18 0.28 27.62 11.22
N HIS A 19 0.47 28.94 11.33
CA HIS A 19 0.36 29.66 12.59
C HIS A 19 -1.07 29.81 13.08
N GLU A 20 -2.03 30.05 12.18
CA GLU A 20 -3.42 30.31 12.52
C GLU A 20 -4.24 29.03 12.69
N ASP A 21 -3.96 27.99 11.91
CA ASP A 21 -4.78 26.77 11.88
C ASP A 21 -4.05 25.52 12.42
N ILE A 22 -2.91 25.17 11.81
CA ILE A 22 -2.31 23.84 12.00
C ILE A 22 -1.65 23.71 13.37
N LYS A 23 -0.89 24.73 13.80
CA LYS A 23 -0.13 24.68 15.05
C LYS A 23 -1.06 24.45 16.24
N ASP A 24 -2.14 25.22 16.35
CA ASP A 24 -3.07 25.11 17.46
C ASP A 24 -3.87 23.80 17.37
N LEU A 25 -4.23 23.33 16.16
CA LEU A 25 -4.85 22.01 16.00
C LEU A 25 -3.97 20.88 16.56
N VAL A 26 -2.65 20.95 16.35
CA VAL A 26 -1.73 19.85 16.71
C VAL A 26 -1.30 19.92 18.18
N PHE A 27 -1.04 21.11 18.72
CA PHE A 27 -0.38 21.26 20.01
C PHE A 27 -1.29 21.81 21.13
N ALA A 28 -2.55 22.15 20.84
CA ALA A 28 -3.49 22.56 21.89
C ALA A 28 -3.65 21.46 22.94
N GLY A 29 -3.40 21.82 24.21
CA GLY A 29 -3.51 20.89 25.34
C GLY A 29 -2.34 19.91 25.51
N ILE A 30 -1.32 19.95 24.64
CA ILE A 30 -0.14 19.09 24.77
C ILE A 30 0.90 19.75 25.67
N GLY A 31 1.38 19.03 26.69
CA GLY A 31 2.46 19.47 27.56
C GLY A 31 3.82 19.56 26.86
N ARG A 32 4.65 20.52 27.30
CA ARG A 32 6.08 20.55 26.96
C ARG A 32 6.87 19.82 28.04
N THR A 33 7.95 19.15 27.65
CA THR A 33 8.81 18.41 28.58
C THR A 33 10.29 18.60 28.25
N HIS A 34 11.13 18.51 29.27
CA HIS A 34 12.58 18.56 29.12
C HIS A 34 13.17 17.29 28.50
N LYS A 35 12.40 16.19 28.49
CA LYS A 35 12.76 14.92 27.83
C LYS A 35 11.56 14.41 27.03
N PRO A 36 11.28 15.01 25.86
CA PRO A 36 10.14 14.63 25.02
C PRO A 36 10.33 13.27 24.35
N THR A 37 9.23 12.67 23.90
CA THR A 37 9.23 11.40 23.18
C THR A 37 8.83 11.61 21.73
N LEU A 38 9.62 11.07 20.80
CA LEU A 38 9.26 10.94 19.39
C LEU A 38 8.94 9.48 19.11
N VAL A 39 7.69 9.19 18.74
CA VAL A 39 7.28 7.87 18.24
C VAL A 39 7.18 7.92 16.72
N LEU A 40 8.10 7.28 16.03
CA LEU A 40 8.05 7.07 14.58
C LEU A 40 7.11 5.89 14.29
N LEU A 41 5.94 6.16 13.73
CA LEU A 41 4.96 5.13 13.36
C LEU A 41 5.04 4.83 11.86
N GLY A 42 5.52 3.64 11.52
CA GLY A 42 5.79 3.20 10.16
C GLY A 42 4.90 2.04 9.69
N GLY A 43 4.72 1.96 8.38
CA GLY A 43 4.04 0.85 7.73
C GLY A 43 3.50 1.25 6.37
N GLN A 44 3.24 0.25 5.52
CA GLN A 44 2.70 0.46 4.19
C GLN A 44 1.34 1.18 4.19
N LEU A 45 0.89 1.59 3.00
CA LEU A 45 -0.43 2.17 2.82
C LEU A 45 -1.50 1.20 3.31
N ALA A 46 -2.57 1.73 3.93
CA ALA A 46 -3.63 0.95 4.54
C ALA A 46 -3.17 -0.11 5.58
N ALA A 47 -1.98 -0.01 6.18
CA ALA A 47 -1.57 -0.94 7.25
C ALA A 47 -2.31 -0.77 8.59
N GLY A 48 -3.23 0.21 8.71
CA GLY A 48 -4.00 0.44 9.94
C GLY A 48 -3.28 1.28 11.01
N LYS A 49 -2.40 2.21 10.59
CA LYS A 49 -1.65 3.11 11.46
C LYS A 49 -2.52 3.95 12.39
N SER A 50 -3.74 4.33 11.98
CA SER A 50 -4.68 5.07 12.83
C SER A 50 -5.07 4.31 14.10
N THR A 51 -5.18 2.98 14.05
CA THR A 51 -5.46 2.15 15.23
C THR A 51 -4.25 2.08 16.15
N ALA A 52 -3.04 1.97 15.60
CA ALA A 52 -1.80 2.01 16.37
C ALA A 52 -1.60 3.37 17.04
N THR A 53 -1.90 4.48 16.36
CA THR A 53 -1.85 5.83 16.92
C THR A 53 -2.68 5.93 18.20
N LYS A 54 -3.92 5.45 18.19
CA LYS A 54 -4.78 5.43 19.39
C LYS A 54 -4.18 4.62 20.55
N ARG A 55 -3.51 3.51 20.25
CA ARG A 55 -2.83 2.68 21.28
C ARG A 55 -1.58 3.35 21.83
N ILE A 56 -0.80 4.01 20.96
CA ILE A 56 0.40 4.76 21.35
C ILE A 56 0.03 5.92 22.27
N ILE A 57 -1.02 6.69 21.93
CA ILE A 57 -1.57 7.74 22.80
C ILE A 57 -1.96 7.14 24.15
N LYS A 58 -2.73 6.05 24.16
CA LYS A 58 -3.12 5.39 25.43
C LYS A 58 -1.91 4.92 26.26
N TYR A 59 -0.81 4.50 25.62
CA TYR A 59 0.41 4.05 26.29
C TYR A 59 1.21 5.21 26.89
N HIS A 60 1.35 6.32 26.16
CA HIS A 60 2.13 7.49 26.58
C HIS A 60 1.33 8.53 27.39
N GLY A 61 -0.01 8.42 27.39
CA GLY A 61 -0.91 9.44 27.91
C GLY A 61 -1.26 10.49 26.84
N ASP A 62 -2.14 11.44 27.21
CA ASP A 62 -2.66 12.44 26.28
C ASP A 62 -1.66 13.59 25.98
N ASP A 63 -0.49 13.60 26.62
CA ASP A 63 0.59 14.60 26.41
C ASP A 63 1.53 14.23 25.24
N ILE A 64 0.99 13.70 24.16
CA ILE A 64 1.73 13.40 22.92
C ILE A 64 0.89 13.76 21.69
N ALA A 65 1.45 14.59 20.80
CA ALA A 65 0.73 15.07 19.62
C ALA A 65 0.78 14.05 18.48
N PRO A 66 -0.36 13.52 17.99
CA PRO A 66 -0.38 12.69 16.79
C PRO A 66 -0.31 13.54 15.53
N VAL A 67 0.68 13.27 14.67
CA VAL A 67 0.86 13.93 13.38
C VAL A 67 0.76 12.91 12.25
N THR A 68 -0.35 12.99 11.52
CA THR A 68 -0.55 12.33 10.24
C THR A 68 -0.44 13.39 9.15
N PRO A 69 0.66 13.43 8.36
CA PRO A 69 0.88 14.47 7.37
C PRO A 69 -0.26 14.57 6.35
N ASP A 70 -0.92 13.44 6.02
CA ASP A 70 -2.02 13.44 5.07
C ASP A 70 -3.19 14.34 5.49
N ASN A 71 -3.42 14.51 6.80
CA ASN A 71 -4.45 15.40 7.34
C ASN A 71 -4.16 16.88 7.06
N PHE A 72 -2.93 17.27 6.71
CA PHE A 72 -2.62 18.66 6.40
C PHE A 72 -3.11 19.10 5.01
N ARG A 73 -3.41 18.16 4.11
CA ARG A 73 -3.88 18.49 2.75
C ARG A 73 -5.18 19.29 2.75
N LYS A 74 -6.05 19.08 3.74
CA LYS A 74 -7.33 19.79 3.87
C LYS A 74 -7.16 21.30 4.11
N PHE A 75 -6.00 21.74 4.58
CA PHE A 75 -5.67 23.16 4.73
C PHE A 75 -5.21 23.80 3.43
N HIS A 76 -5.06 23.02 2.36
CA HIS A 76 -4.77 23.57 1.04
C HIS A 76 -5.91 24.52 0.61
N PRO A 77 -5.62 25.79 0.23
CA PRO A 77 -6.66 26.78 -0.12
C PRO A 77 -7.62 26.33 -1.22
N HIS A 78 -7.12 25.45 -2.10
CA HIS A 78 -7.88 24.88 -3.21
C HIS A 78 -8.31 23.41 -3.00
N TYR A 79 -8.25 22.88 -1.78
CA TYR A 79 -8.50 21.45 -1.50
C TYR A 79 -9.85 20.97 -2.05
N SER A 80 -10.95 21.65 -1.72
CA SER A 80 -12.30 21.25 -2.17
C SER A 80 -12.43 21.23 -3.70
N LYS A 81 -11.82 22.21 -4.38
CA LYS A 81 -11.82 22.29 -5.84
C LYS A 81 -11.04 21.13 -6.46
N ILE A 82 -9.85 20.84 -5.93
CA ILE A 82 -9.00 19.73 -6.36
C ILE A 82 -9.73 18.39 -6.17
N GLN A 83 -10.36 18.18 -5.00
CA GLN A 83 -11.08 16.95 -4.70
C GLN A 83 -12.28 16.74 -5.63
N GLN A 84 -12.99 17.81 -6.00
CA GLN A 84 -14.15 17.74 -6.89
C GLN A 84 -13.77 17.54 -8.37
N GLU A 85 -12.77 18.28 -8.86
CA GLU A 85 -12.44 18.32 -10.29
C GLU A 85 -11.37 17.30 -10.69
N ARG A 86 -10.46 16.95 -9.76
CA ARG A 86 -9.28 16.12 -10.03
C ARG A 86 -8.93 15.19 -8.85
N PRO A 87 -9.86 14.32 -8.39
CA PRO A 87 -9.65 13.48 -7.20
C PRO A 87 -8.44 12.55 -7.30
N LEU A 88 -8.16 12.00 -8.48
CA LEU A 88 -6.99 11.13 -8.73
C LEU A 88 -5.65 11.89 -8.67
N ASP A 89 -5.65 13.19 -8.95
CA ASP A 89 -4.44 14.03 -8.91
C ASP A 89 -4.26 14.76 -7.57
N MET A 90 -5.24 14.68 -6.65
CA MET A 90 -5.25 15.44 -5.40
C MET A 90 -3.96 15.27 -4.60
N ALA A 91 -3.47 14.03 -4.52
CA ALA A 91 -2.26 13.71 -3.79
C ALA A 91 -1.05 14.47 -4.32
N ALA A 92 -0.90 14.55 -5.65
CA ALA A 92 0.21 15.22 -6.32
C ALA A 92 0.08 16.74 -6.21
N LEU A 93 -1.12 17.28 -6.43
CA LEU A 93 -1.39 18.72 -6.43
C LEU A 93 -1.23 19.37 -5.04
N THR A 94 -1.43 18.61 -3.96
CA THR A 94 -1.34 19.12 -2.58
C THR A 94 -0.03 18.73 -1.88
N ASN A 95 0.84 17.96 -2.54
CA ASN A 95 1.96 17.28 -1.88
C ASN A 95 2.98 18.26 -1.29
N GLU A 96 3.29 19.33 -2.02
CA GLU A 96 4.28 20.31 -1.58
C GLU A 96 3.83 21.03 -0.30
N ALA A 97 2.63 21.62 -0.31
CA ALA A 97 2.09 22.33 0.85
C ALA A 97 2.01 21.42 2.08
N MET A 98 1.52 20.18 1.90
CA MET A 98 1.48 19.18 2.97
C MET A 98 2.85 18.90 3.57
N HIS A 99 3.88 18.70 2.74
CA HIS A 99 5.24 18.46 3.22
C HIS A 99 5.79 19.66 3.98
N ARG A 100 5.56 20.88 3.50
CA ARG A 100 5.98 22.12 4.19
C ARG A 100 5.35 22.25 5.57
N TRP A 101 4.05 21.99 5.70
CA TRP A 101 3.37 22.02 7.00
C TRP A 101 3.84 20.91 7.94
N ASN A 102 4.12 19.72 7.41
CA ASN A 102 4.72 18.65 8.21
C ASN A 102 6.13 19.01 8.73
N GLU A 103 6.95 19.65 7.90
CA GLU A 103 8.27 20.16 8.31
C GLU A 103 8.14 21.25 9.39
N MET A 104 7.24 22.23 9.21
CA MET A 104 6.97 23.28 10.21
C MET A 104 6.47 22.69 11.54
N THR A 105 5.61 21.67 11.48
CA THR A 105 5.11 20.95 12.66
C THR A 105 6.24 20.26 13.42
N GLN A 106 7.11 19.53 12.72
CA GLN A 106 8.27 18.89 13.32
C GLN A 106 9.24 19.90 13.93
N GLN A 107 9.52 20.99 13.21
CA GLN A 107 10.39 22.07 13.71
C GLN A 107 9.80 22.71 14.97
N HIS A 108 8.49 22.94 15.01
CA HIS A 108 7.83 23.50 16.19
C HIS A 108 7.89 22.55 17.38
N ALA A 109 7.65 21.25 17.16
CA ALA A 109 7.74 20.23 18.20
C ALA A 109 9.15 20.15 18.79
N HIS A 110 10.16 20.06 17.91
CA HIS A 110 11.58 19.99 18.29
C HIS A 110 12.02 21.24 19.05
N ALA A 111 11.72 22.44 18.54
CA ALA A 111 12.12 23.71 19.17
C ALA A 111 11.58 23.90 20.60
N HIS A 112 10.42 23.30 20.93
CA HIS A 112 9.70 23.56 22.19
C HIS A 112 9.56 22.33 23.10
N GLY A 113 10.10 21.17 22.71
CA GLY A 113 10.02 19.95 23.50
C GLY A 113 8.61 19.35 23.60
N TYR A 114 7.85 19.36 22.50
CA TYR A 114 6.57 18.64 22.42
C TYR A 114 6.79 17.19 21.99
N SER A 115 6.27 16.24 22.75
CA SER A 115 6.25 14.83 22.34
C SER A 115 5.36 14.65 21.11
N LEU A 116 5.77 13.78 20.19
CA LEU A 116 5.18 13.63 18.86
C LEU A 116 5.03 12.15 18.48
N ILE A 117 3.88 11.77 17.91
CA ILE A 117 3.77 10.56 17.09
C ILE A 117 3.84 11.02 15.64
N LEU A 118 4.90 10.66 14.93
CA LEU A 118 5.08 11.01 13.52
C LEU A 118 4.71 9.81 12.65
N GLU A 119 3.55 9.87 12.01
CA GLU A 119 3.10 8.84 11.06
C GLU A 119 3.87 8.96 9.74
N GLY A 120 4.39 7.83 9.27
CA GLY A 120 5.06 7.72 7.99
C GLY A 120 4.90 6.34 7.36
N THR A 121 5.47 6.20 6.17
CA THR A 121 5.43 4.94 5.41
C THR A 121 6.66 4.06 5.60
N PHE A 122 7.74 4.61 6.17
CA PHE A 122 9.06 3.96 6.25
C PHE A 122 9.59 3.52 4.87
N ALA A 123 9.24 4.27 3.83
CA ALA A 123 9.66 3.98 2.46
C ALA A 123 11.13 4.34 2.17
N HIS A 124 11.73 5.19 3.01
CA HIS A 124 13.05 5.77 2.78
C HIS A 124 13.87 5.79 4.08
N PRO A 125 14.73 4.77 4.34
CA PRO A 125 15.52 4.68 5.56
C PRO A 125 16.30 5.96 5.87
N SER A 126 16.95 6.57 4.87
CA SER A 126 17.75 7.79 5.05
C SER A 126 16.93 8.99 5.52
N ARG A 127 15.70 9.16 5.03
CA ARG A 127 14.83 10.26 5.47
C ARG A 127 14.38 10.06 6.92
N VAL A 128 14.04 8.83 7.29
CA VAL A 128 13.65 8.48 8.66
C VAL A 128 14.84 8.69 9.60
N MET A 129 16.04 8.25 9.22
CA MET A 129 17.26 8.47 9.99
C MET A 129 17.59 9.95 10.16
N GLY A 130 17.39 10.78 9.14
CA GLY A 130 17.55 12.22 9.28
C GLY A 130 16.60 12.82 10.34
N VAL A 131 15.40 12.28 10.54
CA VAL A 131 14.51 12.70 11.65
C VAL A 131 15.10 12.23 12.99
N VAL A 132 15.54 10.97 13.07
CA VAL A 132 16.14 10.40 14.29
C VAL A 132 17.34 11.23 14.75
N GLU A 133 18.30 11.49 13.86
CA GLU A 133 19.52 12.24 14.18
C GLU A 133 19.21 13.66 14.64
N ARG A 134 18.23 14.34 14.03
CA ARG A 134 17.82 15.69 14.44
C ARG A 134 17.16 15.69 15.81
N PHE A 135 16.21 14.78 16.05
CA PHE A 135 15.44 14.75 17.30
C PHE A 135 16.26 14.21 18.48
N ALA A 136 17.29 13.41 18.22
CA ALA A 136 18.21 12.94 19.26
C ALA A 136 19.02 14.07 19.92
N GLN A 137 19.11 15.22 19.27
CA GLN A 137 19.84 16.39 19.77
C GLN A 137 18.86 17.49 20.19
N ALA A 138 19.29 18.31 21.15
CA ALA A 138 18.61 19.56 21.47
C ALA A 138 18.79 20.58 20.34
N PRO A 139 17.78 21.39 20.00
CA PRO A 139 17.92 22.47 19.01
C PRO A 139 18.88 23.55 19.50
N GLU A 140 18.86 23.85 20.80
CA GLU A 140 19.72 24.81 21.47
C GLU A 140 19.92 24.40 22.94
N PRO A 141 21.01 24.82 23.61
CA PRO A 141 21.23 24.54 25.03
C PRO A 141 20.06 25.00 25.91
N GLY A 142 19.54 24.08 26.72
CA GLY A 142 18.45 24.36 27.67
C GLY A 142 17.03 24.31 27.09
N ALA A 143 16.86 23.96 25.81
CA ALA A 143 15.53 23.72 25.24
C ALA A 143 14.92 22.40 25.74
N HIS A 144 15.67 21.30 25.61
CA HIS A 144 15.38 19.96 26.15
C HIS A 144 16.65 19.09 26.03
N GLU A 145 16.65 17.86 26.55
CA GLU A 145 17.81 16.93 26.56
C GLU A 145 18.02 16.13 25.27
N GLY A 146 17.33 16.47 24.19
CA GLY A 146 17.04 15.54 23.08
C GLY A 146 15.79 14.70 23.37
N PHE A 147 15.26 14.04 22.34
CA PHE A 147 14.06 13.20 22.44
C PHE A 147 14.44 11.76 22.79
N ARG A 148 13.60 11.08 23.57
CA ARG A 148 13.52 9.62 23.57
C ARG A 148 12.87 9.19 22.26
N ILE A 149 13.47 8.28 21.51
CA ILE A 149 13.01 7.89 20.19
C ILE A 149 12.53 6.44 20.20
N GLU A 150 11.26 6.27 19.86
CA GLU A 150 10.64 4.96 19.67
C GLU A 150 10.28 4.76 18.20
N ALA A 151 10.40 3.54 17.70
CA ALA A 151 9.88 3.15 16.40
C ALA A 151 8.79 2.08 16.56
N VAL A 152 7.65 2.29 15.94
CA VAL A 152 6.54 1.34 15.90
C VAL A 152 6.25 1.01 14.45
N ALA A 153 6.25 -0.28 14.08
CA ALA A 153 5.95 -0.72 12.72
C ALA A 153 4.73 -1.64 12.66
N MET A 154 3.91 -1.42 11.64
CA MET A 154 2.72 -2.23 11.37
C MET A 154 3.06 -3.54 10.64
N ALA A 155 2.78 -4.66 11.29
CA ALA A 155 2.77 -6.01 10.73
C ALA A 155 1.39 -6.34 10.16
N VAL A 156 1.19 -6.05 8.87
CA VAL A 156 -0.03 -6.41 8.13
C VAL A 156 0.39 -7.00 6.79
N SER A 157 -0.26 -8.09 6.38
CA SER A 157 0.05 -8.77 5.12
C SER A 157 -0.27 -7.89 3.91
N GLU A 158 0.49 -8.08 2.83
CA GLU A 158 0.29 -7.35 1.58
C GLU A 158 -1.11 -7.53 0.99
N TYR A 159 -1.68 -8.74 1.08
CA TYR A 159 -3.03 -9.05 0.60
C TYR A 159 -4.09 -8.17 1.27
N ARG A 160 -4.00 -8.00 2.59
CA ARG A 160 -4.95 -7.16 3.34
C ARG A 160 -4.75 -5.69 3.01
N SER A 161 -3.51 -5.20 3.09
CA SER A 161 -3.26 -3.77 2.90
C SER A 161 -3.50 -3.31 1.46
N ARG A 162 -3.24 -4.14 0.45
CA ARG A 162 -3.54 -3.84 -0.96
C ARG A 162 -5.05 -3.74 -1.20
N LEU A 163 -5.84 -4.67 -0.66
CA LEU A 163 -7.30 -4.64 -0.80
C LEU A 163 -7.92 -3.47 -0.03
N ASP A 164 -7.45 -3.23 1.19
CA ASP A 164 -7.97 -2.14 2.03
C ASP A 164 -7.66 -0.75 1.46
N MET A 165 -6.59 -0.60 0.68
CA MET A 165 -6.31 0.63 -0.05
C MET A 165 -7.43 0.98 -1.04
N VAL A 166 -7.92 -0.02 -1.77
CA VAL A 166 -9.06 0.14 -2.69
C VAL A 166 -10.35 0.36 -1.91
N LYS A 167 -10.61 -0.45 -0.87
CA LYS A 167 -11.79 -0.32 -0.01
C LYS A 167 -11.91 1.09 0.60
N ARG A 168 -10.81 1.63 1.10
CA ARG A 168 -10.76 2.98 1.68
C ARG A 168 -11.10 4.04 0.64
N TYR A 169 -10.58 3.92 -0.57
CA TYR A 169 -10.91 4.84 -1.67
C TYR A 169 -12.40 4.76 -2.06
N LEU A 170 -12.99 3.56 -2.04
CA LEU A 170 -14.38 3.33 -2.42
C LEU A 170 -15.42 3.59 -1.32
N SER A 171 -15.00 3.85 -0.08
CA SER A 171 -15.88 4.05 1.08
C SER A 171 -16.94 5.16 0.91
N GLU A 172 -18.07 5.03 1.63
CA GLU A 172 -19.17 6.02 1.65
C GLU A 172 -19.61 6.35 3.10
N PRO A 173 -19.64 7.64 3.53
CA PRO A 173 -19.14 8.80 2.80
C PRO A 173 -17.65 8.60 2.47
N PRO A 174 -17.12 9.22 1.40
CA PRO A 174 -15.72 9.09 1.05
C PRO A 174 -14.87 9.34 2.29
N GLU A 175 -14.13 8.33 2.74
CA GLU A 175 -13.02 8.59 3.65
C GLU A 175 -12.08 9.59 2.95
N GLU A 176 -11.10 10.14 3.67
CA GLU A 176 -9.96 10.83 3.05
C GLU A 176 -9.07 9.87 2.20
N GLY A 177 -9.67 8.81 1.64
CA GLY A 177 -9.11 7.80 0.77
C GLY A 177 -8.81 8.38 -0.60
N ARG A 178 -7.53 8.60 -0.86
CA ARG A 178 -6.98 8.86 -2.18
C ARG A 178 -6.59 7.54 -2.83
N TRP A 179 -6.70 7.49 -4.15
CA TRP A 179 -6.14 6.36 -4.89
C TRP A 179 -4.64 6.27 -4.66
N ALA A 180 -4.15 5.05 -4.51
CA ALA A 180 -2.74 4.73 -4.59
C ALA A 180 -2.59 3.44 -5.40
N ASP A 181 -1.52 3.36 -6.18
CA ASP A 181 -1.25 2.23 -7.03
C ASP A 181 -0.56 1.08 -6.26
N ALA A 182 -0.77 -0.15 -6.72
CA ALA A 182 -0.16 -1.33 -6.11
C ALA A 182 1.38 -1.29 -6.13
N GLU A 183 2.00 -0.72 -7.18
CA GLU A 183 3.47 -0.62 -7.28
C GLU A 183 4.06 0.24 -6.14
N SER A 184 3.44 1.39 -5.88
CA SER A 184 3.76 2.26 -4.76
C SER A 184 3.57 1.56 -3.42
N HIS A 185 2.47 0.81 -3.25
CA HIS A 185 2.24 0.00 -2.07
C HIS A 185 3.36 -1.04 -1.86
N ASP A 186 3.66 -1.84 -2.88
CA ASP A 186 4.58 -2.97 -2.82
C ASP A 186 6.03 -2.51 -2.59
N ARG A 187 6.43 -1.42 -3.25
CA ARG A 187 7.73 -0.78 -3.00
C ARG A 187 7.86 -0.33 -1.55
N ILE A 188 6.82 0.29 -0.98
CA ILE A 188 6.84 0.70 0.42
C ILE A 188 6.91 -0.53 1.33
N TYR A 189 6.06 -1.53 1.07
CA TYR A 189 5.97 -2.77 1.84
C TYR A 189 7.34 -3.44 2.00
N GLY A 190 8.09 -3.59 0.89
CA GLY A 190 9.42 -4.19 0.87
C GLY A 190 10.51 -3.37 1.56
N MET A 191 10.34 -2.05 1.70
CA MET A 191 11.31 -1.15 2.35
C MET A 191 11.15 -1.06 3.87
N VAL A 192 9.98 -1.39 4.42
CA VAL A 192 9.74 -1.29 5.88
C VAL A 192 10.72 -2.13 6.71
N PRO A 193 11.01 -3.41 6.36
CA PRO A 193 11.99 -4.21 7.10
C PRO A 193 13.38 -3.57 7.13
N GLN A 194 13.87 -3.09 5.98
CA GLN A 194 15.17 -2.42 5.91
C GLN A 194 15.21 -1.13 6.75
N THR A 195 14.11 -0.37 6.77
CA THR A 195 14.02 0.82 7.62
C THR A 195 14.07 0.44 9.10
N LEU A 196 13.41 -0.64 9.51
CA LEU A 196 13.51 -1.13 10.89
C LEU A 196 14.92 -1.57 11.26
N ASP A 197 15.61 -2.32 10.40
CA ASP A 197 17.00 -2.73 10.66
C ASP A 197 17.92 -1.51 10.78
N THR A 198 17.70 -0.48 9.96
CA THR A 198 18.44 0.79 10.03
C THR A 198 18.17 1.54 11.34
N LEU A 199 16.91 1.60 11.77
CA LEU A 199 16.53 2.19 13.05
C LEU A 199 17.14 1.42 14.23
N GLU A 200 17.11 0.10 14.19
CA GLU A 200 17.62 -0.75 15.26
C GLU A 200 19.15 -0.70 15.39
N ALA A 201 19.85 -0.48 14.28
CA ALA A 201 21.29 -0.24 14.26
C ALA A 201 21.68 1.14 14.82
N SER A 202 20.75 2.11 14.86
CA SER A 202 21.05 3.45 15.37
C SER A 202 21.19 3.45 16.89
N PRO A 203 22.24 4.11 17.45
CA PRO A 203 22.37 4.28 18.89
C PRO A 203 21.35 5.26 19.47
N HIS A 204 20.63 6.01 18.63
CA HIS A 204 19.67 7.03 19.04
C HIS A 204 18.23 6.52 19.17
N VAL A 205 17.96 5.29 18.76
CA VAL A 205 16.63 4.68 18.92
C VAL A 205 16.63 3.85 20.20
N ASP A 206 15.71 4.19 21.10
CA ASP A 206 15.61 3.61 22.44
C ASP A 206 14.73 2.36 22.47
N ARG A 207 13.68 2.33 21.65
CA ARG A 207 12.68 1.25 21.63
C ARG A 207 12.15 0.96 20.24
N ILE A 208 11.97 -0.30 19.90
CA ILE A 208 11.34 -0.76 18.66
C ILE A 208 10.22 -1.74 18.96
N VAL A 209 9.08 -1.55 18.31
CA VAL A 209 7.89 -2.41 18.43
C VAL A 209 7.38 -2.79 17.04
N VAL A 210 7.12 -4.07 16.83
CA VAL A 210 6.37 -4.58 15.67
C VAL A 210 5.01 -5.07 16.17
N THR A 211 3.93 -4.51 15.62
CA THR A 211 2.57 -4.81 16.04
C THR A 211 1.58 -4.86 14.87
N ASP A 212 0.51 -5.63 15.00
CA ASP A 212 -0.56 -5.68 14.01
C ASP A 212 -1.73 -4.73 14.35
N ARG A 213 -2.83 -4.86 13.60
CA ARG A 213 -4.05 -4.09 13.84
C ARG A 213 -4.79 -4.49 15.12
N SER A 214 -4.64 -5.72 15.59
CA SER A 214 -5.24 -6.17 16.87
C SER A 214 -4.50 -5.58 18.08
N GLY A 215 -3.26 -5.12 17.88
CA GLY A 215 -2.37 -4.65 18.94
C GLY A 215 -1.52 -5.77 19.51
N THR A 216 -1.50 -6.94 18.86
CA THR A 216 -0.59 -8.02 19.18
C THR A 216 0.83 -7.55 18.88
N ILE A 217 1.73 -7.72 19.84
CA ILE A 217 3.14 -7.37 19.70
C ILE A 217 3.90 -8.63 19.30
N TYR A 218 4.50 -8.60 18.11
CA TYR A 218 5.30 -9.72 17.57
C TYR A 218 6.78 -9.56 17.90
N TYR A 219 7.22 -8.31 18.04
CA TYR A 219 8.58 -7.98 18.42
C TYR A 219 8.60 -6.73 19.28
N GLU A 220 9.40 -6.76 20.33
CA GLU A 220 9.72 -5.61 21.14
C GLU A 220 11.16 -5.73 21.61
N ASN A 221 11.90 -4.64 21.46
CA ASN A 221 13.25 -4.48 21.96
C ASN A 221 13.41 -3.06 22.50
N GLU A 222 14.16 -2.95 23.59
CA GLU A 222 14.40 -1.69 24.29
C GLU A 222 15.84 -1.66 24.80
N ARG A 223 16.46 -0.48 24.74
CA ARG A 223 17.80 -0.26 25.28
C ARG A 223 17.73 -0.06 26.80
N GLY A 224 18.65 -0.70 27.51
CA GLY A 224 18.89 -0.39 28.91
C GLY A 224 19.67 0.91 29.09
N ASP A 225 19.85 1.32 30.34
CA ASP A 225 20.66 2.50 30.70
C ASP A 225 22.13 2.41 30.24
N ASP A 226 22.61 1.20 29.95
CA ASP A 226 23.93 0.95 29.37
C ASP A 226 24.00 1.16 27.85
N GLY A 227 22.89 1.59 27.24
CA GLY A 227 22.74 1.82 25.81
C GLY A 227 22.67 0.55 24.98
N ARG A 228 22.64 -0.65 25.57
CA ARG A 228 22.58 -1.92 24.85
C ARG A 228 21.14 -2.42 24.73
N TRP A 229 20.84 -3.05 23.60
CA TRP A 229 19.57 -3.74 23.40
C TRP A 229 19.38 -4.87 24.43
N SER A 230 18.17 -5.00 24.96
CA SER A 230 17.80 -6.08 25.87
C SER A 230 17.82 -7.46 25.20
N ARG A 231 17.66 -7.50 23.87
CA ARG A 231 17.69 -8.72 23.04
C ARG A 231 18.52 -8.49 21.78
N PRO A 232 19.06 -9.55 21.14
CA PRO A 232 19.70 -9.40 19.83
C PRO A 232 18.78 -8.71 18.82
N PRO A 233 19.30 -7.73 18.06
CA PRO A 233 18.51 -6.98 17.09
C PRO A 233 18.08 -7.89 15.93
N ARG A 234 16.79 -7.85 15.58
CA ARG A 234 16.19 -8.59 14.46
C ARG A 234 14.83 -8.01 14.01
N ALA A 235 14.62 -6.71 14.18
CA ALA A 235 13.32 -6.07 13.96
C ALA A 235 12.77 -6.27 12.53
N GLY A 236 13.63 -6.13 11.51
CA GLY A 236 13.22 -6.35 10.12
C GLY A 236 12.79 -7.79 9.85
N GLU A 237 13.54 -8.77 10.36
CA GLU A 237 13.19 -10.20 10.24
C GLU A 237 11.86 -10.52 10.94
N ALA A 238 11.69 -10.05 12.19
CA ALA A 238 10.47 -10.27 12.95
C ALA A 238 9.24 -9.63 12.29
N LEU A 239 9.40 -8.49 11.60
CA LEU A 239 8.34 -7.91 10.79
C LEU A 239 7.93 -8.80 9.61
N LYS A 240 8.90 -9.38 8.89
CA LYS A 240 8.62 -10.28 7.77
C LYS A 240 7.88 -11.55 8.23
N GLU A 241 8.33 -12.13 9.35
CA GLU A 241 7.67 -13.27 9.99
C GLU A 241 6.24 -12.92 10.40
N ALA A 242 6.04 -11.78 11.08
CA ALA A 242 4.72 -11.33 11.53
C ALA A 242 3.74 -11.00 10.38
N ARG A 243 4.26 -10.64 9.21
CA ARG A 243 3.48 -10.42 7.99
C ARG A 243 3.19 -11.71 7.22
N SER A 244 3.85 -12.82 7.58
CA SER A 244 3.87 -14.07 6.83
C SER A 244 4.31 -13.87 5.37
N GLU A 245 5.38 -13.10 5.15
CA GLU A 245 5.89 -12.83 3.81
C GLU A 245 6.20 -14.12 3.04
N GLY A 246 5.63 -14.25 1.84
CA GLY A 246 5.75 -15.44 0.99
C GLY A 246 4.62 -16.46 1.14
N GLU A 247 3.68 -16.24 2.07
CA GLU A 247 2.50 -17.09 2.29
C GLU A 247 1.20 -16.28 2.17
N VAL A 248 0.05 -16.95 2.06
CA VAL A 248 -1.27 -16.32 2.16
C VAL A 248 -1.79 -16.49 3.60
N PRO A 249 -1.74 -15.46 4.45
CA PRO A 249 -1.99 -15.61 5.89
C PRO A 249 -3.46 -15.46 6.24
N PHE A 250 -4.29 -16.29 5.62
CA PHE A 250 -5.72 -16.31 5.87
C PHE A 250 -6.18 -17.66 6.38
N SER A 251 -7.01 -17.64 7.41
CA SER A 251 -7.94 -18.74 7.65
C SER A 251 -8.95 -18.84 6.49
N ARG A 252 -9.68 -19.96 6.42
CA ARG A 252 -10.74 -20.13 5.41
C ARG A 252 -11.78 -19.01 5.45
N VAL A 253 -12.18 -18.58 6.65
CA VAL A 253 -13.17 -17.51 6.84
C VAL A 253 -12.64 -16.18 6.31
N GLU A 254 -11.42 -15.82 6.70
CA GLU A 254 -10.80 -14.57 6.25
C GLU A 254 -10.55 -14.56 4.74
N ALA A 255 -10.19 -15.70 4.15
CA ALA A 255 -10.04 -15.85 2.70
C ALA A 255 -11.38 -15.63 1.98
N SER A 256 -12.49 -16.18 2.50
CA SER A 256 -13.83 -15.94 1.96
C SER A 256 -14.25 -14.47 2.06
N GLU A 257 -14.01 -13.81 3.21
CA GLU A 257 -14.29 -12.39 3.41
C GLU A 257 -13.46 -11.48 2.50
N TRP A 258 -12.18 -11.83 2.32
CA TRP A 258 -11.28 -11.12 1.42
C TRP A 258 -11.78 -11.22 -0.02
N LEU A 259 -12.17 -12.41 -0.49
CA LEU A 259 -12.72 -12.58 -1.84
C LEU A 259 -14.03 -11.83 -2.04
N ALA A 260 -14.93 -11.86 -1.06
CA ALA A 260 -16.18 -11.11 -1.13
C ALA A 260 -15.91 -9.61 -1.29
N SER A 261 -15.00 -9.07 -0.46
CA SER A 261 -14.59 -7.65 -0.53
C SER A 261 -13.89 -7.32 -1.85
N TYR A 262 -13.06 -8.23 -2.40
CA TYR A 262 -12.43 -8.06 -3.71
C TYR A 262 -13.48 -7.92 -4.83
N TRP A 263 -14.48 -8.81 -4.86
CA TRP A 263 -15.53 -8.75 -5.88
C TRP A 263 -16.40 -7.50 -5.74
N GLU A 264 -16.79 -7.13 -4.51
CA GLU A 264 -17.56 -5.91 -4.23
C GLU A 264 -16.80 -4.65 -4.68
N ASN A 265 -15.53 -4.52 -4.29
CA ASN A 265 -14.69 -3.39 -4.69
C ASN A 265 -14.52 -3.31 -6.21
N ALA A 266 -14.36 -4.46 -6.89
CA ALA A 266 -14.22 -4.51 -8.33
C ALA A 266 -15.50 -4.03 -9.06
N GLU A 267 -16.66 -4.49 -8.60
CA GLU A 267 -17.96 -4.07 -9.15
C GLU A 267 -18.19 -2.57 -8.90
N GLN A 268 -18.01 -2.10 -7.67
CA GLN A 268 -18.21 -0.70 -7.30
C GLN A 268 -17.28 0.25 -8.08
N LEU A 269 -16.01 -0.13 -8.31
CA LEU A 269 -15.08 0.69 -9.10
C LEU A 269 -15.55 0.85 -10.55
N ILE A 270 -16.09 -0.23 -11.15
CA ILE A 270 -16.62 -0.19 -12.52
C ILE A 270 -17.92 0.62 -12.56
N GLU A 271 -18.81 0.45 -11.57
CA GLU A 271 -20.06 1.20 -11.46
C GLU A 271 -19.84 2.71 -11.32
N ARG A 272 -18.78 3.12 -10.62
CA ARG A 272 -18.36 4.52 -10.53
C ARG A 272 -17.74 5.07 -11.82
N GLY A 273 -17.45 4.22 -12.80
CA GLY A 273 -16.77 4.62 -14.03
C GLY A 273 -15.27 4.88 -13.84
N GLU A 274 -14.67 4.32 -12.80
CA GLU A 274 -13.32 4.65 -12.34
C GLU A 274 -12.29 3.56 -12.65
N LEU A 275 -12.68 2.45 -13.31
CA LEU A 275 -11.72 1.49 -13.84
C LEU A 275 -11.05 2.07 -15.10
N GLY A 276 -9.77 2.41 -15.01
CA GLY A 276 -9.03 3.07 -16.08
C GLY A 276 -7.52 2.83 -16.01
N PRO A 277 -6.70 3.52 -16.82
CA PRO A 277 -5.25 3.33 -16.87
C PRO A 277 -4.53 3.52 -15.52
N VAL A 278 -5.08 4.35 -14.64
CA VAL A 278 -4.54 4.62 -13.29
C VAL A 278 -4.92 3.53 -12.27
N THR A 279 -6.12 2.94 -12.41
CA THR A 279 -6.69 2.07 -11.37
C THR A 279 -6.58 0.58 -11.72
N ALA A 280 -6.61 0.24 -13.02
CA ALA A 280 -6.61 -1.13 -13.49
C ALA A 280 -5.36 -1.93 -13.10
N GLY A 281 -4.20 -1.28 -12.99
CA GLY A 281 -2.96 -1.93 -12.54
C GLY A 281 -3.09 -2.54 -11.14
N THR A 282 -3.68 -1.79 -10.19
CA THR A 282 -3.97 -2.29 -8.83
C THR A 282 -5.00 -3.42 -8.86
N MET A 283 -6.04 -3.30 -9.69
CA MET A 283 -7.06 -4.34 -9.80
C MET A 283 -6.52 -5.64 -10.39
N LEU A 284 -5.55 -5.55 -11.31
CA LEU A 284 -4.83 -6.72 -11.84
C LEU A 284 -3.91 -7.37 -10.79
N ALA A 285 -3.30 -6.58 -9.90
CA ALA A 285 -2.55 -7.12 -8.76
C ALA A 285 -3.50 -7.86 -7.80
N LEU A 286 -4.63 -7.26 -7.44
CA LEU A 286 -5.67 -7.88 -6.60
C LEU A 286 -6.30 -9.12 -7.26
N HIS A 287 -6.45 -9.13 -8.58
CA HIS A 287 -6.86 -10.33 -9.33
C HIS A 287 -5.88 -11.48 -9.12
N SER A 288 -4.57 -11.19 -9.15
CA SER A 288 -3.54 -12.21 -8.93
C SER A 288 -3.54 -12.71 -7.48
N ASP A 289 -3.78 -11.81 -6.52
CA ASP A 289 -3.99 -12.19 -5.12
C ASP A 289 -5.21 -13.10 -4.95
N ALA A 290 -6.32 -12.78 -5.63
CA ALA A 290 -7.55 -13.55 -5.54
C ALA A 290 -7.37 -15.00 -6.01
N ASP A 291 -6.58 -15.23 -7.06
CA ASP A 291 -6.22 -16.57 -7.52
C ASP A 291 -5.44 -17.37 -6.46
N LEU A 292 -4.61 -16.70 -5.64
CA LEU A 292 -3.87 -17.33 -4.54
C LEU A 292 -4.74 -17.56 -3.29
N VAL A 293 -5.72 -16.69 -3.04
CA VAL A 293 -6.63 -16.76 -1.89
C VAL A 293 -7.75 -17.80 -2.12
N ALA A 294 -8.21 -17.99 -3.35
CA ALA A 294 -9.33 -18.87 -3.70
C ALA A 294 -9.19 -20.33 -3.24
N PRO A 295 -8.03 -21.00 -3.40
CA PRO A 295 -7.85 -22.37 -2.89
C PRO A 295 -8.06 -22.51 -1.38
N ILE A 296 -7.79 -21.46 -0.61
CA ILE A 296 -7.98 -21.45 0.85
C ILE A 296 -9.47 -21.25 1.18
N ALA A 297 -10.12 -20.27 0.55
CA ALA A 297 -11.54 -19.98 0.75
C ALA A 297 -12.44 -21.17 0.39
N TYR A 298 -12.18 -21.78 -0.76
CA TYR A 298 -12.98 -22.88 -1.31
C TYR A 298 -12.41 -24.25 -0.99
N ASN A 299 -11.56 -24.38 0.03
CA ASN A 299 -11.02 -25.68 0.41
C ASN A 299 -12.14 -26.70 0.67
N GLY A 300 -12.12 -27.81 -0.05
CA GLY A 300 -13.14 -28.86 -0.02
C GLY A 300 -14.36 -28.63 -0.93
N ASP A 301 -14.45 -27.51 -1.65
CA ASP A 301 -15.54 -27.16 -2.56
C ASP A 301 -15.00 -26.91 -3.99
N LYS A 302 -14.87 -28.00 -4.75
CA LYS A 302 -14.31 -27.95 -6.11
C LYS A 302 -15.19 -27.15 -7.08
N GLU A 303 -16.51 -27.25 -6.95
CA GLU A 303 -17.44 -26.56 -7.85
C GLU A 303 -17.35 -25.04 -7.67
N ALA A 304 -17.25 -24.56 -6.43
CA ALA A 304 -17.03 -23.14 -6.15
C ALA A 304 -15.67 -22.64 -6.69
N LEU A 305 -14.61 -23.45 -6.55
CA LEU A 305 -13.29 -23.11 -7.09
C LEU A 305 -13.30 -23.04 -8.63
N ASP A 306 -13.93 -24.02 -9.30
CA ASP A 306 -14.05 -24.05 -10.77
C ASP A 306 -14.93 -22.88 -11.28
N LEU A 307 -15.93 -22.46 -10.51
CA LEU A 307 -16.71 -21.25 -10.80
C LEU A 307 -15.86 -19.98 -10.64
N HIS A 308 -15.10 -19.87 -9.55
CA HIS A 308 -14.19 -18.75 -9.31
C HIS A 308 -13.20 -18.56 -10.46
N GLN A 309 -12.56 -19.63 -10.94
CA GLN A 309 -11.61 -19.57 -12.06
C GLN A 309 -12.25 -19.04 -13.36
N ARG A 310 -13.50 -19.43 -13.63
CA ARG A 310 -14.27 -18.90 -14.78
C ARG A 310 -14.56 -17.41 -14.61
N TRP A 311 -14.94 -16.99 -13.42
CA TRP A 311 -15.18 -15.57 -13.11
C TRP A 311 -13.90 -14.74 -13.25
N GLN A 312 -12.77 -15.23 -12.73
CA GLN A 312 -11.48 -14.57 -12.85
C GLN A 312 -11.03 -14.41 -14.31
N THR A 313 -11.33 -15.38 -15.16
CA THR A 313 -11.03 -15.30 -16.60
C THR A 313 -11.72 -14.11 -17.26
N VAL A 314 -13.00 -13.91 -16.97
CA VAL A 314 -13.76 -12.75 -17.46
C VAL A 314 -13.22 -11.46 -16.84
N GLN A 315 -13.02 -11.44 -15.51
CA GLN A 315 -12.61 -10.25 -14.77
C GLN A 315 -11.25 -9.73 -15.23
N LYS A 316 -10.30 -10.62 -15.53
CA LYS A 316 -8.98 -10.24 -16.05
C LYS A 316 -9.10 -9.42 -17.34
N VAL A 317 -9.98 -9.86 -18.24
CA VAL A 317 -10.20 -9.18 -19.52
C VAL A 317 -10.87 -7.82 -19.32
N VAL A 318 -11.80 -7.71 -18.37
CA VAL A 318 -12.42 -6.44 -17.98
C VAL A 318 -11.37 -5.45 -17.46
N PHE A 319 -10.51 -5.89 -16.53
CA PHE A 319 -9.43 -5.03 -16.02
C PHE A 319 -8.41 -4.65 -17.10
N GLN A 320 -8.08 -5.56 -18.02
CA GLN A 320 -7.22 -5.23 -19.17
C GLN A 320 -7.89 -4.23 -20.12
N ALA A 321 -9.20 -4.29 -20.32
CA ALA A 321 -9.94 -3.30 -21.10
C ALA A 321 -9.93 -1.93 -20.42
N GLY A 322 -10.14 -1.88 -19.10
CA GLY A 322 -9.99 -0.66 -18.30
C GLY A 322 -8.58 -0.07 -18.38
N LEU A 323 -7.54 -0.92 -18.34
CA LEU A 323 -6.14 -0.47 -18.53
C LEU A 323 -5.92 0.19 -19.90
N ARG A 324 -6.63 -0.26 -20.94
CA ARG A 324 -6.62 0.35 -22.28
C ARG A 324 -7.48 1.62 -22.39
N GLY A 325 -8.24 1.97 -21.35
CA GLY A 325 -9.10 3.15 -21.32
C GLY A 325 -10.46 2.96 -21.98
N VAL A 326 -10.96 1.72 -22.07
CA VAL A 326 -12.34 1.44 -22.52
C VAL A 326 -13.33 2.07 -21.53
N ASP A 327 -14.38 2.71 -22.05
CA ASP A 327 -15.43 3.32 -21.22
C ASP A 327 -16.12 2.25 -20.37
N ASN A 328 -16.32 2.55 -19.09
CA ASN A 328 -16.87 1.60 -18.12
C ASN A 328 -18.34 1.27 -18.41
N VAL A 329 -19.06 2.16 -19.12
CA VAL A 329 -20.43 1.87 -19.57
C VAL A 329 -20.50 0.71 -20.57
N ASP A 330 -19.39 0.43 -21.25
CA ASP A 330 -19.25 -0.66 -22.22
C ASP A 330 -18.67 -1.94 -21.58
N LEU A 331 -18.40 -1.94 -20.27
CA LEU A 331 -17.85 -3.08 -19.54
C LEU A 331 -18.93 -3.75 -18.68
N PRO A 332 -18.90 -5.09 -18.51
CA PRO A 332 -19.76 -5.74 -17.54
C PRO A 332 -19.28 -5.42 -16.12
N GLN A 333 -20.17 -4.94 -15.26
CA GLN A 333 -19.85 -4.56 -13.87
C GLN A 333 -19.45 -5.78 -13.00
N SER A 334 -19.86 -6.98 -13.39
CA SER A 334 -19.43 -8.23 -12.74
C SER A 334 -19.31 -9.39 -13.75
N PRO A 335 -18.56 -10.45 -13.42
CA PRO A 335 -18.46 -11.63 -14.28
C PRO A 335 -19.82 -12.27 -14.56
N LEU A 336 -20.72 -12.23 -13.57
CA LEU A 336 -22.07 -12.77 -13.70
C LEU A 336 -22.89 -12.02 -14.76
N LYS A 337 -22.83 -10.68 -14.76
CA LYS A 337 -23.48 -9.85 -15.79
C LYS A 337 -23.01 -10.22 -17.20
N PHE A 338 -21.73 -10.57 -17.39
CA PHE A 338 -21.25 -11.06 -18.67
C PHE A 338 -21.76 -12.47 -19.01
N LEU A 339 -21.71 -13.40 -18.05
CA LEU A 339 -22.07 -14.80 -18.29
C LEU A 339 -23.57 -14.97 -18.57
N GLU A 340 -24.42 -14.20 -17.91
CA GLU A 340 -25.88 -14.25 -18.04
C GLU A 340 -26.43 -13.36 -19.17
N ALA A 341 -25.61 -12.45 -19.71
CA ALA A 341 -26.02 -11.54 -20.78
C ALA A 341 -26.56 -12.26 -22.02
N GLY A 342 -27.53 -11.61 -22.69
CA GLY A 342 -28.04 -12.01 -24.00
C GLY A 342 -26.98 -11.89 -25.09
N ALA A 343 -27.28 -12.42 -26.29
CA ALA A 343 -26.33 -12.44 -27.40
C ALA A 343 -25.86 -11.04 -27.83
N GLU A 344 -26.74 -10.05 -27.79
CA GLU A 344 -26.45 -8.66 -28.15
C GLU A 344 -25.51 -7.99 -27.15
N ASP A 345 -25.83 -8.03 -25.86
CA ASP A 345 -24.97 -7.48 -24.79
C ASP A 345 -23.60 -8.18 -24.75
N LYS A 346 -23.56 -9.51 -24.93
CA LYS A 346 -22.29 -10.24 -25.05
C LYS A 346 -21.46 -9.78 -26.23
N ALA A 347 -22.09 -9.55 -27.39
CA ALA A 347 -21.39 -9.02 -28.56
C ALA A 347 -20.84 -7.61 -28.29
N ARG A 348 -21.60 -6.74 -27.60
CA ARG A 348 -21.13 -5.41 -27.16
C ARG A 348 -19.90 -5.53 -26.25
N PHE A 349 -19.98 -6.33 -25.19
CA PHE A 349 -18.86 -6.53 -24.26
C PHE A 349 -17.61 -7.09 -24.97
N LEU A 350 -17.78 -8.10 -25.82
CA LEU A 350 -16.67 -8.68 -26.58
C LEU A 350 -16.03 -7.66 -27.53
N ALA A 351 -16.83 -6.80 -28.17
CA ALA A 351 -16.31 -5.72 -29.01
C ALA A 351 -15.49 -4.74 -28.18
N ALA A 352 -16.00 -4.31 -27.02
CA ALA A 352 -15.30 -3.43 -26.08
C ALA A 352 -13.95 -4.02 -25.63
N PHE A 353 -13.90 -5.32 -25.36
CA PHE A 353 -12.64 -6.01 -25.00
C PHE A 353 -11.58 -5.97 -26.10
N THR A 354 -11.98 -5.87 -27.36
CA THR A 354 -11.06 -5.83 -28.52
C THR A 354 -10.74 -4.43 -29.02
N GLN A 355 -11.36 -3.39 -28.45
CA GLN A 355 -11.01 -2.02 -28.81
C GLN A 355 -9.57 -1.72 -28.42
N SER A 356 -8.76 -1.31 -29.40
CA SER A 356 -7.42 -0.77 -29.14
C SER A 356 -7.53 0.60 -28.49
N PRO A 357 -6.56 1.00 -27.64
CA PRO A 357 -6.55 2.34 -27.06
C PRO A 357 -6.55 3.37 -28.19
N ASP A 358 -7.35 4.42 -28.06
CA ASP A 358 -7.28 5.56 -28.95
C ASP A 358 -5.83 6.09 -28.97
N LYS A 359 -5.26 6.33 -30.15
CA LYS A 359 -3.81 6.41 -30.43
C LYS A 359 -3.05 7.54 -29.68
N ARG A 360 -2.89 7.45 -28.35
CA ARG A 360 -2.02 8.36 -27.58
C ARG A 360 -1.01 7.72 -26.65
N VAL A 361 -1.04 6.41 -26.39
CA VAL A 361 0.04 5.74 -25.67
C VAL A 361 0.26 4.35 -26.26
N GLY A 362 1.45 4.12 -26.82
CA GLY A 362 1.78 2.89 -27.53
C GLY A 362 2.42 1.83 -26.62
N SER A 363 2.04 0.57 -26.81
CA SER A 363 2.92 -0.61 -26.88
C SER A 363 2.08 -1.88 -27.06
N ALA A 364 2.64 -2.85 -27.77
CA ALA A 364 1.96 -3.96 -28.41
C ALA A 364 1.88 -5.24 -27.56
N ALA A 365 0.70 -5.86 -27.52
CA ALA A 365 0.47 -7.30 -27.52
C ALA A 365 -1.05 -7.53 -27.58
N ASP A 366 -1.61 -7.81 -28.75
CA ASP A 366 -3.03 -8.13 -28.90
C ASP A 366 -3.21 -9.33 -29.84
N LEU A 367 -4.10 -10.25 -29.42
CA LEU A 367 -4.79 -11.35 -30.15
C LEU A 367 -4.95 -12.65 -29.31
N THR A 368 -5.36 -12.57 -28.03
CA THR A 368 -5.81 -13.75 -27.24
C THR A 368 -7.10 -13.54 -26.44
N THR A 369 -7.67 -12.34 -26.44
CA THR A 369 -8.75 -11.91 -25.54
C THR A 369 -10.10 -12.61 -25.82
N THR A 370 -10.53 -12.65 -27.08
CA THR A 370 -11.84 -13.24 -27.47
C THR A 370 -11.89 -14.75 -27.24
N GLU A 371 -10.78 -15.45 -27.50
CA GLU A 371 -10.68 -16.90 -27.32
C GLU A 371 -10.68 -17.28 -25.83
N THR A 372 -10.01 -16.49 -24.99
CA THR A 372 -9.94 -16.74 -23.54
C THR A 372 -11.33 -16.63 -22.89
N VAL A 373 -12.10 -15.61 -23.27
CA VAL A 373 -13.48 -15.43 -22.79
C VAL A 373 -14.44 -16.51 -23.32
N ARG A 374 -14.29 -16.89 -24.60
CA ARG A 374 -15.09 -17.96 -25.22
C ARG A 374 -14.84 -19.32 -24.55
N ARG A 375 -13.60 -19.62 -24.17
CA ARG A 375 -13.26 -20.86 -23.43
C ARG A 375 -13.88 -20.88 -22.04
N ALA A 376 -13.89 -19.75 -21.32
CA ALA A 376 -14.56 -19.63 -20.03
C ALA A 376 -16.07 -19.91 -20.13
N GLN A 377 -16.74 -19.43 -21.19
CA GLN A 377 -18.15 -19.72 -21.45
C GLN A 377 -18.44 -21.21 -21.69
N HIS A 378 -17.48 -21.94 -22.27
CA HIS A 378 -17.62 -23.37 -22.57
C HIS A 378 -17.01 -24.29 -21.50
N GLY A 379 -16.58 -23.74 -20.34
CA GLY A 379 -15.98 -24.53 -19.27
C GLY A 379 -14.61 -25.14 -19.63
N LEU A 380 -13.90 -24.54 -20.58
CA LEU A 380 -12.59 -25.00 -21.04
C LEU A 380 -11.48 -24.21 -20.35
N ALA A 381 -10.41 -24.90 -19.93
CA ALA A 381 -9.26 -24.27 -19.30
C ALA A 381 -8.55 -23.25 -20.23
N PRO A 382 -7.90 -22.21 -19.66
CA PRO A 382 -7.13 -21.24 -20.44
C PRO A 382 -5.94 -21.91 -21.17
N PRO A 383 -5.47 -21.33 -22.28
CA PRO A 383 -4.18 -21.74 -22.85
C PRO A 383 -3.05 -21.40 -21.85
N ASN A 384 -2.18 -22.39 -21.57
CA ASN A 384 -1.05 -22.39 -20.62
C ASN A 384 -1.38 -22.60 -19.12
N THR A 385 -1.90 -23.80 -18.81
CA THR A 385 -1.45 -24.56 -17.63
C THR A 385 -0.50 -25.66 -18.13
N SER A 386 0.79 -25.37 -18.25
CA SER A 386 1.80 -26.43 -18.42
C SER A 386 2.38 -26.81 -17.05
N PRO A 387 2.42 -28.10 -16.71
CA PRO A 387 3.14 -28.60 -15.55
C PRO A 387 4.65 -28.43 -15.75
N ALA A 388 5.39 -28.38 -14.65
CA ALA A 388 6.86 -28.27 -14.58
C ALA A 388 7.58 -29.19 -15.59
N PRO A 389 8.75 -28.78 -16.13
CA PRO A 389 9.45 -29.54 -17.16
C PRO A 389 9.94 -30.90 -16.60
N PRO A 390 9.92 -31.97 -17.41
CA PRO A 390 10.43 -33.26 -16.99
C PRO A 390 11.95 -33.19 -16.78
N GLN A 391 12.40 -33.78 -15.66
CA GLN A 391 13.81 -34.03 -15.38
C GLN A 391 14.43 -34.86 -16.51
N GLN A 392 15.55 -34.38 -17.05
CA GLN A 392 16.38 -35.16 -17.98
C GLN A 392 16.98 -36.38 -17.25
N PRO A 393 17.01 -37.57 -17.88
CA PRO A 393 17.70 -38.70 -17.30
C PRO A 393 19.22 -38.58 -17.45
N ASP A 394 19.90 -38.83 -16.34
CA ASP A 394 21.35 -38.97 -16.15
C ASP A 394 21.99 -39.96 -17.15
N PRO A 395 22.95 -39.55 -18.00
CA PRO A 395 23.70 -40.46 -18.84
C PRO A 395 24.98 -40.90 -18.12
N ARG A 396 24.86 -41.87 -17.21
CA ARG A 396 25.97 -42.77 -16.86
C ARG A 396 25.63 -44.20 -17.26
N ARG A 397 25.95 -44.57 -18.49
CA ARG A 397 26.54 -45.89 -18.75
C ARG A 397 27.43 -45.88 -19.99
N ARG A 398 28.67 -46.28 -19.72
CA ARG A 398 29.83 -46.45 -20.59
C ARG A 398 29.57 -47.44 -21.72
N SER A 399 30.16 -47.16 -22.89
CA SER A 399 30.97 -48.13 -23.64
C SER A 399 31.81 -47.39 -24.70
N ASP A 400 33.09 -47.19 -24.37
CA ASP A 400 34.21 -47.14 -25.32
C ASP A 400 34.43 -48.56 -25.92
N PRO A 401 35.28 -48.80 -26.95
CA PRO A 401 36.33 -47.93 -27.51
C PRO A 401 36.46 -47.90 -29.05
N GLY A 402 37.21 -46.93 -29.59
CA GLY A 402 37.97 -47.17 -30.83
C GLY A 402 38.32 -45.99 -31.76
N SER A 403 39.61 -45.59 -31.70
CA SER A 403 40.50 -45.24 -32.82
C SER A 403 40.48 -43.84 -33.48
N GLY A 404 41.70 -43.28 -33.66
CA GLY A 404 42.09 -42.36 -34.75
C GLY A 404 42.35 -40.90 -34.34
N ILE A 405 43.56 -40.49 -33.92
CA ILE A 405 44.72 -39.99 -34.72
C ILE A 405 44.61 -38.51 -35.15
N GLU A 406 45.62 -37.72 -34.70
CA GLU A 406 46.22 -36.47 -35.25
C GLU A 406 45.29 -35.27 -35.55
N ARG A 407 45.60 -34.01 -35.19
CA ARG A 407 46.86 -33.30 -34.97
C ARG A 407 46.58 -32.02 -34.17
#